data_AF-A0A4Q4RNV1-F1
#
_entry.id   AF-A0A4Q4RNV1-F1
#
_cell.length_a   1.000
_cell.length_b   1.000
_cell.length_c   1.000
_cell.angle_alpha   90.00
_cell.angle_beta   90.00
_cell.angle_gamma   90.00
#
_symmetry.space_group_name_H-M   'P 1'
#
loop_
_entity.id
_entity.type
_entity.pdbx_description
1 polymer ?
#
loop_
_entity_poly.entity_id
_entity_poly.type
_entity_poly.pdbx_seq_one_letter_code
_entity_poly.pdbx_strand_id
1 'polypeptide(L)'
;MKTQTHYAKLGLAPNAPREVILAAYKALALKYHPEKTLELTAAERAAHATAFSDLQEAFDVLHDDVHKAAYDAALARDENEIAEEVSAFQYHAQPMLTIQERYSSMRACARQQLEHWRVLREKRQVAGACLSVADLESLVKVWEDLENENTTDPPMKARCAILAHEYSVEIDTRRRNYEDSLEKASRSGRTPMILTTPVAVNHYPVTTNAPTESTTAVPAPSPKTSDVAARCTHSDISLTPTPFSRLKARADERKRAEEKRAEEAKARAKARKGRKAQIEVAKQIQLEEKAAFVRAEKEKQKAMAEDRARLKAKHIVKVRAKVRGAPIGIDTVDDDFIVSEVQEESLSHGIDASNEGMQGEPKL
;
A
#
# COMPACT_ATOMS: atom_id res chain seq x y z
N MET A 1 -12.10 21.50 3.37
CA MET A 1 -13.07 22.57 3.71
C MET A 1 -12.66 23.14 5.05
N LYS A 2 -12.77 24.46 5.30
CA LYS A 2 -12.52 24.99 6.64
C LYS A 2 -13.68 24.58 7.55
N THR A 3 -13.40 23.84 8.62
CA THR A 3 -14.33 23.67 9.73
C THR A 3 -14.60 25.05 10.33
N GLN A 4 -15.87 25.39 10.58
CA GLN A 4 -16.20 26.66 11.23
C GLN A 4 -15.91 26.54 12.72
N THR A 5 -14.98 27.35 13.22
CA THR A 5 -14.68 27.43 14.66
C THR A 5 -15.85 28.09 15.41
N HIS A 6 -15.97 27.87 16.72
CA HIS A 6 -17.01 28.53 17.52
C HIS A 6 -16.88 30.07 17.47
N TYR A 7 -15.65 30.60 17.37
CA TYR A 7 -15.40 32.01 17.09
C TYR A 7 -16.02 32.47 15.76
N ALA A 8 -15.87 31.68 14.69
CA ALA A 8 -16.48 31.98 13.40
C ALA A 8 -18.02 31.90 13.44
N LYS A 9 -18.62 30.97 14.20
CA LYS A 9 -20.07 30.90 14.43
C LYS A 9 -20.62 32.19 15.05
N LEU A 10 -19.88 32.81 15.99
CA LEU A 10 -20.23 34.09 16.61
C LEU A 10 -19.77 35.34 15.82
N GLY A 11 -19.02 35.16 14.72
CA GLY A 11 -18.45 36.28 13.95
C GLY A 11 -17.30 37.02 14.64
N LEU A 12 -16.57 36.35 15.54
CA LEU A 12 -15.53 36.94 16.39
C LEU A 12 -14.12 36.46 16.00
N ALA A 13 -13.12 37.25 16.40
CA ALA A 13 -11.72 36.83 16.38
C ALA A 13 -11.41 35.91 17.59
N PRO A 14 -10.43 34.99 17.50
CA PRO A 14 -10.03 34.13 18.63
C PRO A 14 -9.64 34.90 19.89
N ASN A 15 -9.04 36.08 19.72
CA ASN A 15 -8.59 36.96 20.80
C ASN A 15 -9.71 37.81 21.42
N ALA A 16 -11.00 37.50 21.18
CA ALA A 16 -12.11 38.27 21.71
C ALA A 16 -12.22 38.14 23.26
N PRO A 17 -12.40 39.25 24.00
CA PRO A 17 -12.67 39.21 25.42
C PRO A 17 -14.11 38.76 25.71
N ARG A 18 -14.35 38.20 26.90
CA ARG A 18 -15.63 37.61 27.31
C ARG A 18 -16.83 38.55 27.19
N GLU A 19 -16.64 39.85 27.42
CA GLU A 19 -17.69 40.87 27.25
C GLU A 19 -18.19 40.97 25.80
N VAL A 20 -17.27 40.90 24.83
CA VAL A 20 -17.57 40.95 23.39
C VAL A 20 -18.25 39.64 22.95
N ILE A 21 -17.84 38.49 23.50
CA ILE A 21 -18.51 37.20 23.29
C ILE A 21 -19.96 37.27 23.77
N LEU A 22 -20.20 37.81 24.97
CA LEU A 22 -21.54 38.00 25.53
C LEU A 22 -22.39 38.99 24.73
N ALA A 23 -21.81 40.09 24.25
CA ALA A 23 -22.50 41.09 23.45
C ALA A 23 -22.90 40.53 22.07
N ALA A 24 -21.98 39.83 21.39
CA ALA A 24 -22.24 39.17 20.11
C ALA A 24 -23.32 38.10 20.23
N TYR A 25 -23.23 37.22 21.24
CA TYR A 25 -24.26 36.21 21.51
C TYR A 25 -25.63 36.85 21.75
N LYS A 26 -25.73 37.88 22.60
CA LYS A 26 -27.00 38.60 22.84
C LYS A 26 -27.59 39.21 21.57
N ALA A 27 -26.76 39.85 20.74
CA ALA A 27 -27.21 40.45 19.48
C ALA A 27 -27.72 39.40 18.47
N LEU A 28 -27.03 38.26 18.38
CA LEU A 28 -27.40 37.17 17.47
C LEU A 28 -28.60 36.37 18.01
N ALA A 29 -28.64 36.05 19.30
CA ALA A 29 -29.79 35.43 19.96
C ALA A 29 -31.07 36.25 19.74
N LEU A 30 -31.03 37.58 19.89
CA LEU A 30 -32.17 38.46 19.62
C LEU A 30 -32.63 38.49 18.15
N LYS A 31 -31.82 37.98 17.21
CA LYS A 31 -32.13 37.86 15.77
C LYS A 31 -32.62 36.46 15.39
N TYR A 32 -32.11 35.42 16.05
CA TYR A 32 -32.45 34.02 15.79
C TYR A 32 -33.43 33.40 16.80
N HIS A 33 -33.92 34.17 17.78
CA HIS A 33 -34.87 33.71 18.81
C HIS A 33 -36.16 33.14 18.16
N PRO A 34 -36.63 31.94 18.57
CA PRO A 34 -37.77 31.27 17.95
C PRO A 34 -39.04 32.12 17.90
N GLU A 35 -39.29 32.93 18.93
CA GLU A 35 -40.44 33.84 19.05
C GLU A 35 -40.56 34.84 17.88
N LYS A 36 -39.43 35.41 17.42
CA LYS A 36 -39.44 36.35 16.28
C LYS A 36 -39.49 35.66 14.92
N THR A 37 -39.35 34.34 14.90
CA THR A 37 -39.39 33.54 13.68
C THR A 37 -40.75 32.88 13.44
N LEU A 38 -41.72 33.05 14.36
CA LEU A 38 -43.06 32.45 14.24
C LEU A 38 -43.82 32.89 12.97
N GLU A 39 -43.53 34.09 12.45
CA GLU A 39 -44.11 34.63 11.22
C GLU A 39 -43.44 34.11 9.92
N LEU A 40 -42.31 33.39 10.03
CA LEU A 40 -41.54 32.88 8.89
C LEU A 40 -42.04 31.49 8.41
N THR A 41 -41.67 31.14 7.17
CA THR A 41 -42.01 29.84 6.59
C THR A 41 -41.38 28.69 7.38
N ALA A 42 -41.93 27.48 7.27
CA ALA A 42 -41.43 26.31 8.01
C ALA A 42 -39.96 25.98 7.70
N ALA A 43 -39.49 26.25 6.48
CA ALA A 43 -38.09 26.04 6.08
C ALA A 43 -37.15 27.08 6.72
N GLU A 44 -37.54 28.35 6.73
CA GLU A 44 -36.77 29.43 7.35
C GLU A 44 -36.71 29.26 8.88
N ARG A 45 -37.82 28.86 9.52
CA ARG A 45 -37.84 28.52 10.95
C ARG A 45 -36.86 27.40 11.30
N ALA A 46 -36.76 26.37 10.46
CA ALA A 46 -35.76 25.31 10.67
C ALA A 46 -34.32 25.83 10.55
N ALA A 47 -34.03 26.68 9.56
CA ALA A 47 -32.71 27.28 9.38
C ALA A 47 -32.33 28.24 10.53
N HIS A 48 -33.29 29.02 11.04
CA HIS A 48 -33.09 29.87 12.21
C HIS A 48 -32.90 29.05 13.49
N ALA A 49 -33.64 27.96 13.68
CA ALA A 49 -33.47 27.07 14.83
C ALA A 49 -32.09 26.39 14.84
N THR A 50 -31.61 25.89 13.70
CA THR A 50 -30.25 25.33 13.60
C THR A 50 -29.18 26.39 13.89
N ALA A 51 -29.33 27.60 13.32
CA ALA A 51 -28.41 28.70 13.60
C ALA A 51 -28.43 29.11 15.09
N PHE A 52 -29.59 29.13 15.74
CA PHE A 52 -29.70 29.41 17.17
C PHE A 52 -28.99 28.33 18.01
N SER A 53 -29.17 27.04 17.69
CA SER A 53 -28.46 25.94 18.36
C SER A 53 -26.93 26.03 18.16
N ASP A 54 -26.47 26.34 16.95
CA ASP A 54 -25.05 26.56 16.64
C ASP A 54 -24.44 27.73 17.44
N LEU A 55 -25.20 28.81 17.62
CA LEU A 55 -24.81 29.98 18.40
C LEU A 55 -24.77 29.69 19.91
N GLN A 56 -25.72 28.90 20.41
CA GLN A 56 -25.77 28.48 21.81
C GLN A 56 -24.61 27.55 22.14
N GLU A 57 -24.35 26.52 21.32
CA GLU A 57 -23.18 25.64 21.47
C GLU A 57 -21.86 26.44 21.47
N ALA A 58 -21.71 27.39 20.54
CA ALA A 58 -20.54 28.25 20.49
C ALA A 58 -20.40 29.15 21.73
N PHE A 59 -21.50 29.62 22.29
CA PHE A 59 -21.49 30.43 23.50
C PHE A 59 -21.17 29.58 24.74
N ASP A 60 -21.78 28.41 24.90
CA ASP A 60 -21.57 27.52 26.04
C ASP A 60 -20.10 27.10 26.17
N VAL A 61 -19.40 26.88 25.04
CA VAL A 61 -17.95 26.58 25.01
C VAL A 61 -17.08 27.80 25.28
N LEU A 62 -17.46 29.00 24.80
CA LEU A 62 -16.62 30.21 24.84
C LEU A 62 -16.91 31.17 26.02
N HIS A 63 -17.98 30.92 26.80
CA HIS A 63 -18.42 31.81 27.87
C HIS A 63 -17.67 31.60 29.21
N ASP A 64 -17.28 30.36 29.49
CA ASP A 64 -16.46 29.99 30.64
C ASP A 64 -14.98 29.93 30.21
N ASP A 65 -14.13 30.64 30.94
CA ASP A 65 -12.69 30.71 30.65
C ASP A 65 -12.01 29.33 30.72
N VAL A 66 -12.54 28.38 31.52
CA VAL A 66 -12.04 27.00 31.58
C VAL A 66 -12.36 26.22 30.29
N HIS A 67 -13.61 26.31 29.82
CA HIS A 67 -14.05 25.66 28.60
C HIS A 67 -13.41 26.30 27.35
N LYS A 68 -13.27 27.62 27.35
CA LYS A 68 -12.55 28.38 26.32
C LYS A 68 -11.09 27.94 26.25
N ALA A 69 -10.38 27.88 27.37
CA ALA A 69 -8.98 27.45 27.40
C ALA A 69 -8.80 25.99 26.94
N ALA A 70 -9.75 25.10 27.28
CA ALA A 70 -9.74 23.72 26.80
C ALA A 70 -9.98 23.63 25.28
N TYR A 71 -10.89 24.45 24.74
CA TYR A 71 -11.16 24.54 23.30
C TYR A 71 -9.97 25.13 22.52
N ASP A 72 -9.40 26.24 23.00
CA ASP A 72 -8.22 26.87 22.40
C ASP A 72 -7.01 25.90 22.41
N ALA A 73 -6.84 25.13 23.49
CA ALA A 73 -5.82 24.09 23.59
C ALA A 73 -6.08 22.88 22.67
N ALA A 74 -7.34 22.56 22.33
CA ALA A 74 -7.66 21.55 21.32
C ALA A 74 -7.37 22.08 19.91
N LEU A 75 -7.80 23.30 19.59
CA LEU A 75 -7.57 23.95 18.31
C LEU A 75 -6.07 24.06 17.98
N ALA A 76 -5.25 24.45 18.97
CA ALA A 76 -3.79 24.52 18.82
C ALA A 76 -3.13 23.15 18.58
N ARG A 77 -3.74 22.05 19.05
CA ARG A 77 -3.24 20.68 18.80
C ARG A 77 -3.59 20.23 17.39
N ASP A 78 -4.81 20.45 16.94
CA ASP A 78 -5.24 20.14 15.58
C ASP A 78 -4.42 20.93 14.55
N GLU A 79 -4.17 22.23 14.80
CA GLU A 79 -3.30 23.05 13.95
C GLU A 79 -1.85 22.54 13.95
N ASN A 80 -1.32 22.09 15.09
CA ASN A 80 0.04 21.57 15.18
C ASN A 80 0.18 20.14 14.62
N GLU A 81 -0.83 19.28 14.72
CA GLU A 81 -0.86 17.97 14.05
C GLU A 81 -0.95 18.13 12.52
N ILE A 82 -1.78 19.05 12.02
CA ILE A 82 -1.81 19.38 10.58
C ILE A 82 -0.48 19.99 10.13
N ALA A 83 0.13 20.86 10.94
CA ALA A 83 1.44 21.43 10.64
C ALA A 83 2.55 20.35 10.66
N GLU A 84 2.53 19.41 11.60
CA GLU A 84 3.48 18.29 11.67
C GLU A 84 3.27 17.29 10.52
N GLU A 85 2.04 16.97 10.12
CA GLU A 85 1.79 16.15 8.93
C GLU A 85 2.32 16.84 7.66
N VAL A 86 1.96 18.11 7.44
CA VAL A 86 2.43 18.89 6.28
C VAL A 86 3.96 19.07 6.31
N SER A 87 4.55 19.24 7.49
CA SER A 87 6.00 19.40 7.68
C SER A 87 6.77 18.07 7.52
N ALA A 88 6.21 16.95 7.96
CA ALA A 88 6.75 15.62 7.72
C ALA A 88 6.78 15.27 6.21
N PHE A 89 5.80 15.76 5.44
CA PHE A 89 5.87 15.75 3.97
C PHE A 89 6.89 16.74 3.37
N GLN A 90 7.17 17.85 4.05
CA GLN A 90 8.11 18.89 3.60
C GLN A 90 9.59 18.53 3.87
N TYR A 91 9.90 17.71 4.88
CA TYR A 91 11.27 17.32 5.26
C TYR A 91 11.96 16.29 4.35
N HIS A 92 11.50 16.11 3.10
CA HIS A 92 12.31 15.52 2.04
C HIS A 92 12.44 16.41 0.79
N ALA A 93 12.51 17.72 1.00
CA ALA A 93 12.99 18.68 0.01
C ALA A 93 14.50 18.52 -0.27
N GLN A 94 14.90 17.35 -0.82
CA GLN A 94 16.03 17.31 -1.73
C GLN A 94 15.83 18.38 -2.82
N PRO A 95 16.91 19.00 -3.34
CA PRO A 95 16.80 20.07 -4.33
C PRO A 95 15.81 19.67 -5.43
N MET A 96 14.81 20.53 -5.65
CA MET A 96 13.64 20.24 -6.48
C MET A 96 14.05 20.16 -7.96
N LEU A 97 14.68 19.04 -8.33
CA LEU A 97 14.75 18.57 -9.70
C LEU A 97 13.35 18.72 -10.29
N THR A 98 13.26 19.36 -11.44
CA THR A 98 12.01 19.57 -12.15
C THR A 98 11.31 18.23 -12.37
N ILE A 99 9.99 18.26 -12.58
CA ILE A 99 9.21 17.05 -12.88
C ILE A 99 9.85 16.26 -14.04
N GLN A 100 10.41 16.96 -15.03
CA GLN A 100 11.13 16.38 -16.17
C GLN A 100 12.44 15.69 -15.75
N GLU A 101 13.23 16.29 -14.87
CA GLU A 101 14.48 15.69 -14.35
C GLU A 101 14.21 14.52 -13.39
N ARG A 102 13.12 14.56 -12.63
CA ARG A 102 12.65 13.42 -11.84
C ARG A 102 12.27 12.25 -12.72
N TYR A 103 11.53 12.48 -13.82
CA TYR A 103 11.22 11.45 -14.80
C TYR A 103 12.45 10.97 -15.57
N SER A 104 13.41 11.84 -15.91
CA SER A 104 14.63 11.41 -16.60
C SER A 104 15.53 10.58 -15.69
N SER A 105 15.69 10.95 -14.42
CA SER A 105 16.40 10.19 -13.39
C SER A 105 15.74 8.83 -13.13
N MET A 106 14.41 8.79 -12.95
CA MET A 106 13.67 7.54 -12.77
C MET A 106 13.79 6.61 -13.99
N ARG A 107 13.73 7.16 -15.21
CA ARG A 107 13.99 6.40 -16.45
C ARG A 107 15.44 5.94 -16.57
N ALA A 108 16.42 6.73 -16.13
CA ALA A 108 17.83 6.35 -16.14
C ALA A 108 18.10 5.20 -15.14
N CYS A 109 17.55 5.28 -13.94
CA CYS A 109 17.60 4.20 -12.94
C CYS A 109 16.96 2.91 -13.49
N ALA A 110 15.77 3.00 -14.10
CA ALA A 110 15.12 1.86 -14.74
C ALA A 110 15.97 1.24 -15.88
N ARG A 111 16.64 2.05 -16.70
CA ARG A 111 17.59 1.56 -17.72
C ARG A 111 18.80 0.86 -17.09
N GLN A 112 19.40 1.44 -16.06
CA GLN A 112 20.53 0.83 -15.35
C GLN A 112 20.13 -0.51 -14.72
N GLN A 113 18.93 -0.60 -14.15
CA GLN A 113 18.40 -1.84 -13.60
C GLN A 113 18.19 -2.90 -14.69
N LEU A 114 17.65 -2.54 -15.85
CA LEU A 114 17.52 -3.45 -17.00
C LEU A 114 18.88 -3.92 -17.54
N GLU A 115 19.87 -3.03 -17.60
CA GLU A 115 21.24 -3.39 -18.02
C GLU A 115 21.90 -4.34 -17.02
N HIS A 116 21.73 -4.08 -15.72
CA HIS A 116 22.18 -4.98 -14.65
C HIS A 116 21.55 -6.38 -14.78
N TRP A 117 20.24 -6.47 -15.06
CA TRP A 117 19.59 -7.74 -15.33
C TRP A 117 20.08 -8.43 -16.61
N ARG A 118 20.42 -7.67 -17.66
CA ARG A 118 21.04 -8.22 -18.88
C ARG A 118 22.41 -8.84 -18.58
N VAL A 119 23.29 -8.12 -17.89
CA VAL A 119 24.63 -8.60 -17.49
C VAL A 119 24.53 -9.82 -16.56
N LEU A 120 23.55 -9.85 -15.65
CA LEU A 120 23.28 -11.04 -14.83
C LEU A 120 22.83 -12.24 -15.68
N ARG A 121 21.99 -12.04 -16.68
CA ARG A 121 21.53 -13.09 -17.60
C ARG A 121 22.68 -13.64 -18.45
N GLU A 122 23.53 -12.76 -18.98
CA GLU A 122 24.73 -13.13 -19.73
C GLU A 122 25.71 -13.94 -18.87
N LYS A 123 25.99 -13.50 -17.63
CA LYS A 123 26.78 -14.28 -16.66
C LYS A 123 26.19 -15.66 -16.39
N ARG A 124 24.87 -15.80 -16.29
CA ARG A 124 24.21 -17.11 -16.16
C ARG A 124 24.31 -17.96 -17.43
N GLN A 125 24.23 -17.37 -18.61
CA GLN A 125 24.42 -18.11 -19.87
C GLN A 125 25.86 -18.62 -20.01
N VAL A 126 26.86 -17.80 -19.65
CA VAL A 126 28.26 -18.24 -19.60
C VAL A 126 28.48 -19.35 -18.57
N ALA A 127 27.89 -19.24 -17.37
CA ALA A 127 27.94 -20.31 -16.38
C ALA A 127 27.21 -21.59 -16.84
N GLY A 128 26.03 -21.43 -17.47
CA GLY A 128 25.23 -22.51 -18.04
C GLY A 128 25.97 -23.24 -19.16
N ALA A 129 26.68 -22.51 -20.03
CA ALA A 129 27.52 -23.06 -21.10
C ALA A 129 28.54 -24.10 -20.59
N CYS A 130 29.01 -23.96 -19.35
CA CYS A 130 29.95 -24.89 -18.71
C CYS A 130 29.30 -26.12 -18.04
N LEU A 131 27.98 -26.13 -17.82
CA LEU A 131 27.26 -27.25 -17.19
C LEU A 131 26.98 -28.38 -18.20
N SER A 132 26.84 -29.63 -17.74
CA SER A 132 26.37 -30.72 -18.60
C SER A 132 24.84 -30.66 -18.82
N VAL A 133 24.32 -31.44 -19.77
CA VAL A 133 22.86 -31.53 -19.99
C VAL A 133 22.13 -32.08 -18.76
N ALA A 134 22.72 -33.06 -18.06
CA ALA A 134 22.15 -33.62 -16.83
C ALA A 134 22.14 -32.61 -15.67
N ASP A 135 23.20 -31.79 -15.53
CA ASP A 135 23.26 -30.73 -14.53
C ASP A 135 22.19 -29.66 -14.81
N LEU A 136 22.01 -29.27 -16.08
CA LEU A 136 20.94 -28.35 -16.48
C LEU A 136 19.55 -28.94 -16.22
N GLU A 137 19.31 -30.22 -16.50
CA GLU A 137 18.04 -30.89 -16.20
C GLU A 137 17.76 -30.94 -14.69
N SER A 138 18.80 -31.09 -13.86
CA SER A 138 18.66 -30.95 -12.39
C SER A 138 18.33 -29.51 -11.97
N LEU A 139 18.95 -28.52 -12.61
CA LEU A 139 18.75 -27.11 -12.32
C LEU A 139 17.33 -26.65 -12.69
N VAL A 140 16.79 -27.14 -13.82
CA VAL A 140 15.38 -26.91 -14.20
C VAL A 140 14.44 -27.38 -13.09
N LYS A 141 14.61 -28.60 -12.57
CA LYS A 141 13.79 -29.13 -11.47
C LYS A 141 13.85 -28.26 -10.23
N VAL A 142 15.05 -27.81 -9.83
CA VAL A 142 15.21 -26.89 -8.69
C VAL A 142 14.42 -25.58 -8.90
N TRP A 143 14.37 -25.03 -10.13
CA TRP A 143 13.56 -23.85 -10.42
C TRP A 143 12.06 -24.14 -10.48
N GLU A 144 11.63 -25.30 -10.96
CA GLU A 144 10.23 -25.74 -10.93
C GLU A 144 9.74 -25.98 -9.50
N ASP A 145 10.54 -26.61 -8.65
CA ASP A 145 10.25 -26.81 -7.22
C ASP A 145 10.15 -25.46 -6.50
N LEU A 146 11.10 -24.54 -6.72
CA LEU A 146 11.02 -23.16 -6.21
C LEU A 146 9.81 -22.39 -6.73
N GLU A 147 9.33 -22.66 -7.96
CA GLU A 147 8.10 -22.07 -8.49
C GLU A 147 6.86 -22.59 -7.74
N ASN A 148 6.84 -23.88 -7.41
CA ASN A 148 5.75 -24.54 -6.68
C ASN A 148 5.71 -24.13 -5.20
N GLU A 149 6.87 -23.91 -4.57
CA GLU A 149 6.97 -23.38 -3.21
C GLU A 149 6.52 -21.91 -3.14
N ASN A 150 6.98 -21.05 -4.06
CA ASN A 150 6.72 -19.61 -4.04
C ASN A 150 5.34 -19.21 -4.61
N THR A 151 4.29 -20.02 -4.39
CA THR A 151 2.93 -19.73 -4.86
C THR A 151 2.32 -18.44 -4.29
N THR A 152 2.79 -18.02 -3.10
CA THR A 152 2.31 -16.80 -2.41
C THR A 152 2.93 -15.51 -2.97
N ASP A 153 4.07 -15.57 -3.66
CA ASP A 153 4.77 -14.38 -4.19
C ASP A 153 4.85 -14.39 -5.74
N PRO A 154 3.89 -13.76 -6.44
CA PRO A 154 3.83 -13.75 -7.91
C PRO A 154 5.12 -13.33 -8.65
N PRO A 155 5.88 -12.28 -8.24
CA PRO A 155 7.12 -11.93 -8.92
C PRO A 155 8.23 -12.99 -8.74
N MET A 156 8.40 -13.57 -7.55
CA MET A 156 9.38 -14.66 -7.37
C MET A 156 8.96 -15.91 -8.14
N LYS A 157 7.67 -16.26 -8.13
CA LYS A 157 7.12 -17.34 -8.95
C LYS A 157 7.43 -17.14 -10.43
N ALA A 158 7.08 -15.98 -10.99
CA ALA A 158 7.35 -15.66 -12.39
C ALA A 158 8.84 -15.69 -12.72
N ARG A 159 9.71 -15.27 -11.79
CA ARG A 159 11.16 -15.35 -11.95
C ARG A 159 11.64 -16.80 -12.05
N CYS A 160 11.14 -17.69 -11.20
CA CYS A 160 11.51 -19.12 -11.23
C CYS A 160 11.04 -19.78 -12.53
N ALA A 161 9.78 -19.54 -12.94
CA ALA A 161 9.22 -20.01 -14.21
C ALA A 161 10.05 -19.61 -15.44
N ILE A 162 10.47 -18.33 -15.49
CA ILE A 162 11.32 -17.81 -16.58
C ILE A 162 12.67 -18.54 -16.61
N LEU A 163 13.28 -18.83 -15.46
CA LEU A 163 14.57 -19.52 -15.38
C LEU A 163 14.48 -21.00 -15.78
N ALA A 164 13.45 -21.72 -15.31
CA ALA A 164 13.16 -23.08 -15.75
C ALA A 164 12.98 -23.16 -17.27
N HIS A 165 12.27 -22.19 -17.86
CA HIS A 165 12.10 -22.11 -19.31
C HIS A 165 13.39 -21.73 -20.07
N GLU A 166 14.20 -20.80 -19.55
CA GLU A 166 15.50 -20.46 -20.16
C GLU A 166 16.42 -21.69 -20.27
N TYR A 167 16.53 -22.48 -19.22
CA TYR A 167 17.37 -23.68 -19.21
C TYR A 167 16.79 -24.84 -20.03
N SER A 168 15.47 -25.04 -20.06
CA SER A 168 14.87 -26.10 -20.92
C SER A 168 15.06 -25.83 -22.41
N VAL A 169 14.95 -24.57 -22.85
CA VAL A 169 15.27 -24.16 -24.23
C VAL A 169 16.74 -24.41 -24.56
N GLU A 170 17.66 -24.19 -23.61
CA GLU A 170 19.08 -24.47 -23.80
C GLU A 170 19.37 -25.98 -23.89
N ILE A 171 18.76 -26.80 -23.02
CA ILE A 171 18.82 -28.27 -23.07
C ILE A 171 18.37 -28.79 -24.44
N ASP A 172 17.20 -28.39 -24.92
CA ASP A 172 16.69 -28.85 -26.22
C ASP A 172 17.59 -28.40 -27.38
N THR A 173 18.19 -27.21 -27.28
CA THR A 173 19.12 -26.70 -28.30
C THR A 173 20.40 -27.53 -28.34
N ARG A 174 20.94 -27.92 -27.18
CA ARG A 174 22.09 -28.84 -27.10
C ARG A 174 21.75 -30.23 -27.61
N ARG A 175 20.55 -30.74 -27.29
CA ARG A 175 20.06 -32.05 -27.75
C ARG A 175 19.97 -32.10 -29.28
N ARG A 176 19.32 -31.09 -29.89
CA ARG A 176 19.27 -30.95 -31.36
C ARG A 176 20.66 -30.83 -31.98
N ASN A 177 21.55 -30.01 -31.42
CA ASN A 177 22.93 -29.87 -31.93
C ASN A 177 23.72 -31.20 -31.90
N TYR A 178 23.46 -32.05 -30.90
CA TYR A 178 24.05 -33.38 -30.79
C TYR A 178 23.47 -34.35 -31.83
N GLU A 179 22.15 -34.37 -32.00
CA GLU A 179 21.45 -35.15 -33.04
C GLU A 179 21.92 -34.76 -34.45
N ASP A 180 21.98 -33.46 -34.75
CA ASP A 180 22.55 -32.89 -35.97
C ASP A 180 23.99 -33.36 -36.23
N SER A 181 24.80 -33.44 -35.18
CA SER A 181 26.20 -33.87 -35.26
C SER A 181 26.31 -35.36 -35.54
N LEU A 182 25.45 -36.19 -34.92
CA LEU A 182 25.34 -37.62 -35.22
C LEU A 182 24.89 -37.86 -36.66
N GLU A 183 23.92 -37.09 -37.16
CA GLU A 183 23.46 -37.21 -38.54
C GLU A 183 24.57 -36.83 -39.54
N LYS A 184 25.29 -35.72 -39.31
CA LYS A 184 26.43 -35.30 -40.13
C LYS A 184 27.56 -36.34 -40.10
N ALA A 185 27.87 -36.92 -38.94
CA ALA A 185 28.85 -38.01 -38.83
C ALA A 185 28.42 -39.23 -39.65
N SER A 186 27.17 -39.66 -39.50
CA SER A 186 26.57 -40.80 -40.21
C SER A 186 26.60 -40.61 -41.74
N ARG A 187 26.27 -39.41 -42.23
CA ARG A 187 26.34 -39.04 -43.66
C ARG A 187 27.78 -38.95 -44.19
N SER A 188 28.77 -38.73 -43.32
CA SER A 188 30.19 -38.59 -43.70
C SER A 188 30.97 -39.91 -43.78
N GLY A 189 30.39 -41.02 -43.33
CA GLY A 189 31.04 -42.33 -43.30
C GLY A 189 32.20 -42.46 -42.29
N ARG A 190 32.47 -41.43 -41.47
CA ARG A 190 33.44 -41.49 -40.38
C ARG A 190 32.75 -41.85 -39.06
N THR A 191 33.24 -42.89 -38.39
CA THR A 191 32.88 -43.21 -37.01
C THR A 191 33.20 -42.01 -36.10
N PRO A 192 32.23 -41.48 -35.34
CA PRO A 192 32.49 -40.34 -34.46
C PRO A 192 33.34 -40.77 -33.28
N MET A 193 34.54 -40.19 -33.13
CA MET A 193 35.24 -40.26 -31.85
C MET A 193 34.45 -39.48 -30.81
N ILE A 194 34.04 -40.14 -29.75
CA ILE A 194 33.43 -39.51 -28.58
C ILE A 194 34.53 -38.69 -27.90
N LEU A 195 34.56 -37.39 -28.17
CA LEU A 195 35.46 -36.47 -27.49
C LEU A 195 34.89 -36.16 -26.10
N THR A 196 35.28 -36.96 -25.11
CA THR A 196 35.06 -36.63 -23.71
C THR A 196 35.84 -35.37 -23.36
N THR A 197 35.11 -34.27 -23.13
CA THR A 197 35.48 -33.07 -22.33
C THR A 197 36.90 -32.52 -22.50
N PRO A 198 37.10 -31.38 -23.18
CA PRO A 198 38.32 -30.60 -22.99
C PRO A 198 38.33 -29.98 -21.58
N VAL A 199 39.38 -30.28 -20.81
CA VAL A 199 39.72 -29.53 -19.58
C VAL A 199 39.99 -28.08 -19.96
N ALA A 200 39.47 -27.14 -19.16
CA ALA A 200 39.57 -25.71 -19.43
C ALA A 200 41.04 -25.23 -19.46
N VAL A 201 41.44 -24.58 -20.55
CA VAL A 201 42.66 -23.78 -20.64
C VAL A 201 42.30 -22.41 -21.21
N ASN A 202 42.45 -21.37 -20.39
CA ASN A 202 42.13 -19.99 -20.74
C ASN A 202 43.06 -19.43 -21.81
N HIS A 203 42.55 -19.05 -22.99
CA HIS A 203 43.23 -18.11 -23.89
C HIS A 203 42.23 -17.15 -24.56
N TYR A 204 42.70 -15.91 -24.74
CA TYR A 204 41.94 -14.73 -25.14
C TYR A 204 41.61 -14.71 -26.64
N PRO A 205 40.57 -13.96 -27.09
CA PRO A 205 40.16 -13.99 -28.50
C PRO A 205 41.09 -13.16 -29.39
N VAL A 206 41.52 -13.75 -30.51
CA VAL A 206 42.10 -13.03 -31.64
C VAL A 206 41.21 -13.24 -32.86
N THR A 207 40.84 -12.14 -33.50
CA THR A 207 39.98 -12.06 -34.67
C THR A 207 40.77 -12.23 -35.96
N THR A 208 40.21 -12.89 -36.99
CA THR A 208 40.39 -12.51 -38.40
C THR A 208 39.21 -12.97 -39.26
N ASN A 209 38.96 -12.22 -40.34
CA ASN A 209 37.78 -12.33 -41.19
C ASN A 209 37.98 -13.24 -42.43
N ALA A 210 36.86 -13.43 -43.13
CA ALA A 210 36.72 -13.45 -44.60
C ALA A 210 36.40 -14.81 -45.28
N PRO A 211 35.66 -14.79 -46.44
CA PRO A 211 34.87 -15.93 -46.91
C PRO A 211 35.30 -16.47 -48.29
N THR A 212 34.63 -17.51 -48.77
CA THR A 212 34.61 -17.85 -50.20
C THR A 212 33.27 -18.42 -50.66
N GLU A 213 32.83 -17.95 -51.83
CA GLU A 213 31.77 -18.50 -52.69
C GLU A 213 32.29 -19.84 -53.33
N SER A 214 31.57 -20.64 -54.13
CA SER A 214 30.66 -20.31 -55.25
C SER A 214 29.88 -21.55 -55.79
N THR A 215 28.99 -21.29 -56.76
CA THR A 215 28.66 -22.18 -57.92
C THR A 215 27.51 -23.20 -57.82
N THR A 216 26.31 -22.72 -58.19
CA THR A 216 25.51 -23.13 -59.38
C THR A 216 25.48 -24.60 -59.85
N ALA A 217 24.27 -25.20 -59.90
CA ALA A 217 23.65 -25.72 -61.14
C ALA A 217 22.21 -26.30 -60.94
N VAL A 218 21.37 -26.16 -61.97
CA VAL A 218 19.96 -26.61 -62.12
C VAL A 218 19.86 -27.20 -63.53
N PRO A 219 19.21 -28.37 -63.80
CA PRO A 219 17.80 -28.33 -64.24
C PRO A 219 16.91 -29.57 -63.91
N ALA A 220 15.59 -29.36 -64.04
CA ALA A 220 14.56 -30.40 -64.08
C ALA A 220 14.44 -31.06 -65.47
N PRO A 221 13.68 -32.17 -65.61
CA PRO A 221 12.35 -32.02 -66.22
C PRO A 221 11.27 -32.99 -65.68
N SER A 222 10.03 -32.83 -66.17
CA SER A 222 8.84 -33.65 -65.88
C SER A 222 8.31 -34.39 -67.13
N PRO A 223 7.45 -35.42 -66.96
CA PRO A 223 6.47 -35.79 -67.99
C PRO A 223 5.02 -35.99 -67.45
N LYS A 224 4.07 -36.25 -68.37
CA LYS A 224 2.60 -36.34 -68.17
C LYS A 224 2.01 -37.72 -68.57
N THR A 225 0.67 -37.83 -68.49
CA THR A 225 -0.28 -38.81 -69.12
C THR A 225 -0.58 -40.07 -68.29
N SER A 226 -1.83 -40.26 -67.81
CA SER A 226 -3.00 -40.99 -68.40
C SER A 226 -2.93 -42.52 -68.16
N ASP A 227 -3.98 -43.34 -67.98
CA ASP A 227 -5.46 -43.19 -68.04
C ASP A 227 -6.14 -44.44 -67.36
N VAL A 228 -7.47 -44.61 -67.51
CA VAL A 228 -8.29 -45.86 -67.39
C VAL A 228 -8.89 -46.30 -66.02
N ALA A 229 -10.21 -46.02 -65.89
CA ALA A 229 -11.37 -46.86 -65.49
C ALA A 229 -11.24 -48.06 -64.49
N ALA A 230 -12.22 -48.41 -63.64
CA ALA A 230 -13.65 -48.61 -63.97
C ALA A 230 -14.58 -48.94 -62.75
N ARG A 231 -15.90 -48.66 -62.91
CA ARG A 231 -17.12 -49.31 -62.33
C ARG A 231 -17.32 -49.27 -60.78
N CYS A 232 -18.44 -48.73 -60.27
CA CYS A 232 -19.81 -49.30 -60.16
C CYS A 232 -19.87 -50.58 -59.30
N THR A 233 -20.76 -50.77 -58.31
CA THR A 233 -21.99 -50.07 -57.86
C THR A 233 -22.29 -50.49 -56.41
N HIS A 234 -22.83 -49.60 -55.55
CA HIS A 234 -23.88 -49.96 -54.59
C HIS A 234 -24.69 -48.71 -54.22
N SER A 235 -26.00 -48.77 -54.46
CA SER A 235 -26.93 -47.65 -54.31
C SER A 235 -27.60 -47.68 -52.93
N ASP A 236 -26.91 -47.18 -51.90
CA ASP A 236 -27.54 -46.91 -50.61
C ASP A 236 -28.22 -45.54 -50.64
N ILE A 237 -29.55 -45.57 -50.70
CA ILE A 237 -30.40 -44.37 -50.65
C ILE A 237 -30.41 -43.86 -49.20
N SER A 238 -29.34 -43.17 -48.80
CA SER A 238 -29.36 -42.36 -47.58
C SER A 238 -30.26 -41.13 -47.81
N LEU A 239 -31.22 -40.92 -46.92
CA LEU A 239 -32.20 -39.83 -47.00
C LEU A 239 -31.49 -38.48 -46.80
N THR A 240 -30.98 -37.89 -47.88
CA THR A 240 -30.32 -36.58 -47.81
C THR A 240 -31.30 -35.51 -47.32
N PRO A 241 -31.00 -34.77 -46.23
CA PRO A 241 -31.92 -33.77 -45.71
C PRO A 241 -32.12 -32.64 -46.73
N THR A 242 -33.39 -32.32 -47.05
CA THR A 242 -33.79 -31.23 -47.94
C THR A 242 -33.14 -29.91 -47.51
N PRO A 243 -32.75 -29.01 -48.43
CA PRO A 243 -31.91 -27.84 -48.12
C PRO A 243 -32.47 -26.93 -47.01
N PHE A 244 -33.78 -26.86 -46.88
CA PHE A 244 -34.47 -26.13 -45.79
C PHE A 244 -34.17 -26.67 -44.38
N SER A 245 -34.04 -28.00 -44.22
CA SER A 245 -33.71 -28.61 -42.92
C SER A 245 -32.28 -28.29 -42.46
N ARG A 246 -31.32 -28.26 -43.41
CA ARG A 246 -29.93 -27.85 -43.15
C ARG A 246 -29.80 -26.38 -42.76
N LEU A 247 -30.67 -25.51 -43.29
CA LEU A 247 -30.72 -24.09 -42.88
C LEU A 247 -31.23 -23.93 -41.44
N LYS A 248 -32.29 -24.65 -41.05
CA LYS A 248 -32.77 -24.66 -39.65
C LYS A 248 -31.71 -25.18 -38.68
N ALA A 249 -31.09 -26.33 -38.98
CA ALA A 249 -30.04 -26.90 -38.13
C ALA A 249 -28.88 -25.92 -37.89
N ARG A 250 -28.42 -25.20 -38.92
CA ARG A 250 -27.40 -24.15 -38.80
C ARG A 250 -27.85 -22.92 -38.01
N ALA A 251 -29.14 -22.57 -38.06
CA ALA A 251 -29.69 -21.49 -37.25
C ALA A 251 -29.73 -21.87 -35.76
N ASP A 252 -30.16 -23.10 -35.44
CA ASP A 252 -30.18 -23.63 -34.08
C ASP A 252 -28.75 -23.81 -33.51
N GLU A 253 -27.79 -24.19 -34.35
CA GLU A 253 -26.36 -24.27 -33.98
C GLU A 253 -25.79 -22.89 -33.66
N ARG A 254 -26.07 -21.87 -34.48
CA ARG A 254 -25.69 -20.47 -34.20
C ARG A 254 -26.29 -19.97 -32.90
N LYS A 255 -27.59 -20.25 -32.66
CA LYS A 255 -28.28 -19.87 -31.43
C LYS A 255 -27.62 -20.49 -30.19
N ARG A 256 -27.34 -21.80 -30.20
CA ARG A 256 -26.61 -22.47 -29.10
C ARG A 256 -25.20 -21.91 -28.90
N ALA A 257 -24.50 -21.56 -29.98
CA ALA A 257 -23.18 -20.94 -29.90
C ALA A 257 -23.22 -19.51 -29.31
N GLU A 258 -24.27 -18.74 -29.60
CA GLU A 258 -24.51 -17.42 -29.02
C GLU A 258 -24.91 -17.51 -27.54
N GLU A 259 -25.80 -18.45 -27.18
CA GLU A 259 -26.17 -18.75 -25.79
C GLU A 259 -24.93 -19.13 -24.96
N LYS A 260 -24.09 -20.06 -25.46
CA LYS A 260 -22.83 -20.45 -24.81
C LYS A 260 -21.88 -19.26 -24.63
N ARG A 261 -21.69 -18.41 -25.65
CA ARG A 261 -20.87 -17.19 -25.52
C ARG A 261 -21.44 -16.21 -24.49
N ALA A 262 -22.77 -16.09 -24.40
CA ALA A 262 -23.43 -15.24 -23.41
C ALA A 262 -23.24 -15.78 -21.98
N GLU A 263 -23.28 -17.10 -21.79
CA GLU A 263 -22.96 -17.74 -20.51
C GLU A 263 -21.48 -17.57 -20.12
N GLU A 264 -20.55 -17.79 -21.06
CA GLU A 264 -19.13 -17.53 -20.83
C GLU A 264 -18.86 -16.05 -20.49
N ALA A 265 -19.56 -15.12 -21.13
CA ALA A 265 -19.48 -13.70 -20.81
C ALA A 265 -20.01 -13.39 -19.40
N LYS A 266 -21.15 -13.96 -19.01
CA LYS A 266 -21.70 -13.87 -17.64
C LYS A 266 -20.74 -14.46 -16.59
N ALA A 267 -20.13 -15.61 -16.88
CA ALA A 267 -19.14 -16.25 -16.01
C ALA A 267 -17.89 -15.37 -15.84
N ARG A 268 -17.34 -14.82 -16.94
CA ARG A 268 -16.22 -13.86 -16.90
C ARG A 268 -16.58 -12.58 -16.13
N ALA A 269 -17.81 -12.09 -16.24
CA ALA A 269 -18.29 -10.94 -15.47
C ALA A 269 -18.38 -11.25 -13.96
N LYS A 270 -18.87 -12.44 -13.58
CA LYS A 270 -18.88 -12.92 -12.18
C LYS A 270 -17.46 -13.06 -11.62
N ALA A 271 -16.54 -13.64 -12.39
CA ALA A 271 -15.13 -13.77 -12.00
C ALA A 271 -14.44 -12.39 -11.81
N ARG A 272 -14.72 -11.42 -12.68
CA ARG A 272 -14.24 -10.03 -12.53
C ARG A 272 -14.77 -9.36 -11.25
N LYS A 273 -16.04 -9.59 -10.88
CA LYS A 273 -16.61 -9.09 -9.62
C LYS A 273 -15.93 -9.76 -8.41
N GLY A 274 -15.75 -11.08 -8.43
CA GLY A 274 -15.05 -11.82 -7.38
C GLY A 274 -13.61 -11.34 -7.16
N ARG A 275 -12.83 -11.18 -8.25
CA ARG A 275 -11.45 -10.66 -8.16
C ARG A 275 -11.39 -9.23 -7.63
N LYS A 276 -12.36 -8.37 -7.97
CA LYS A 276 -12.45 -7.02 -7.39
C LYS A 276 -12.69 -7.08 -5.87
N ALA A 277 -13.63 -7.90 -5.42
CA ALA A 277 -13.91 -8.08 -4.00
C ALA A 277 -12.69 -8.62 -3.22
N GLN A 278 -11.94 -9.58 -3.80
CA GLN A 278 -10.69 -10.06 -3.19
C GLN A 278 -9.63 -8.96 -3.05
N ILE A 279 -9.47 -8.09 -4.05
CA ILE A 279 -8.53 -6.95 -3.99
C ILE A 279 -8.97 -5.94 -2.93
N GLU A 280 -10.28 -5.72 -2.76
CA GLU A 280 -10.84 -4.82 -1.76
C GLU A 280 -10.65 -5.35 -0.33
N VAL A 281 -10.93 -6.64 -0.11
CA VAL A 281 -10.62 -7.33 1.16
C VAL A 281 -9.12 -7.28 1.48
N ALA A 282 -8.23 -7.54 0.50
CA ALA A 282 -6.80 -7.45 0.72
C ALA A 282 -6.32 -6.03 1.10
N LYS A 283 -6.92 -4.98 0.54
CA LYS A 283 -6.66 -3.58 0.94
C LYS A 283 -7.15 -3.31 2.36
N GLN A 284 -8.31 -3.84 2.74
CA GLN A 284 -8.85 -3.67 4.09
C GLN A 284 -7.95 -4.33 5.14
N ILE A 285 -7.46 -5.55 4.87
CA ILE A 285 -6.48 -6.23 5.74
C ILE A 285 -5.20 -5.38 5.90
N GLN A 286 -4.64 -4.83 4.82
CA GLN A 286 -3.45 -3.96 4.91
C GLN A 286 -3.69 -2.64 5.66
N LEU A 287 -4.92 -2.11 5.67
CA LEU A 287 -5.30 -0.95 6.48
C LEU A 287 -5.39 -1.33 7.97
N GLU A 288 -5.98 -2.48 8.27
CA GLU A 288 -6.11 -3.01 9.63
C GLU A 288 -4.75 -3.40 10.25
N GLU A 289 -3.84 -3.99 9.47
CA GLU A 289 -2.46 -4.26 9.86
C GLU A 289 -1.70 -2.96 10.22
N LYS A 290 -1.83 -1.92 9.38
CA LYS A 290 -1.24 -0.60 9.68
C LYS A 290 -1.84 0.04 10.93
N ALA A 291 -3.16 -0.04 11.10
CA ALA A 291 -3.84 0.44 12.29
C ALA A 291 -3.47 -0.36 13.56
N ALA A 292 -3.19 -1.66 13.43
CA ALA A 292 -2.67 -2.49 14.52
C ALA A 292 -1.22 -2.10 14.88
N PHE A 293 -0.37 -1.84 13.89
CA PHE A 293 1.01 -1.37 14.11
C PHE A 293 1.04 -0.04 14.87
N VAL A 294 0.24 0.94 14.46
CA VAL A 294 0.15 2.25 15.13
C VAL A 294 -0.37 2.11 16.57
N ARG A 295 -1.36 1.24 16.82
CA ARG A 295 -1.85 0.96 18.17
C ARG A 295 -0.77 0.34 19.06
N ALA A 296 -0.06 -0.68 18.57
CA ALA A 296 1.02 -1.33 19.30
C ALA A 296 2.17 -0.37 19.62
N GLU A 297 2.52 0.55 18.71
CA GLU A 297 3.55 1.56 18.97
C GLU A 297 3.10 2.59 20.01
N LYS A 298 1.83 3.03 19.96
CA LYS A 298 1.23 3.91 20.99
C LYS A 298 1.22 3.24 22.38
N GLU A 299 0.97 1.93 22.45
CA GLU A 299 1.06 1.17 23.70
C GLU A 299 2.49 1.09 24.25
N LYS A 300 3.50 0.85 23.40
CA LYS A 300 4.92 0.94 23.80
C LYS A 300 5.27 2.32 24.35
N GLN A 301 4.87 3.39 23.66
CA GLN A 301 5.13 4.76 24.11
C GLN A 301 4.48 5.04 25.47
N LYS A 302 3.25 4.56 25.69
CA LYS A 302 2.55 4.63 26.98
C LYS A 302 3.32 3.89 28.08
N ALA A 303 3.74 2.65 27.83
CA ALA A 303 4.56 1.87 28.78
C ALA A 303 5.89 2.57 29.11
N MET A 304 6.58 3.13 28.12
CA MET A 304 7.81 3.93 28.33
C MET A 304 7.56 5.23 29.11
N ALA A 305 6.37 5.81 29.05
CA ALA A 305 5.99 6.97 29.86
C ALA A 305 5.71 6.57 31.31
N GLU A 306 4.98 5.47 31.52
CA GLU A 306 4.70 4.89 32.84
C GLU A 306 5.97 4.46 33.56
N ASP A 307 6.91 3.81 32.86
CA ASP A 307 8.22 3.45 33.42
C ASP A 307 9.06 4.66 33.83
N ARG A 308 9.06 5.73 33.01
CA ARG A 308 9.71 7.00 33.36
C ARG A 308 9.04 7.68 34.55
N ALA A 309 7.71 7.65 34.65
CA ALA A 309 6.99 8.15 35.81
C ALA A 309 7.33 7.36 37.09
N ARG A 310 7.37 6.02 37.00
CA ARG A 310 7.76 5.12 38.09
C ARG A 310 9.19 5.37 38.57
N LEU A 311 10.13 5.62 37.66
CA LEU A 311 11.51 5.99 38.00
C LEU A 311 11.59 7.36 38.70
N LYS A 312 10.87 8.36 38.19
CA LYS A 312 10.76 9.69 38.86
C LYS A 312 10.16 9.57 40.26
N ALA A 313 9.10 8.78 40.44
CA ALA A 313 8.49 8.54 41.75
C ALA A 313 9.46 7.89 42.74
N LYS A 314 10.20 6.84 42.32
CA LYS A 314 11.25 6.21 43.13
C LYS A 314 12.35 7.21 43.52
N HIS A 315 12.76 8.09 42.60
CA HIS A 315 13.74 9.14 42.88
C HIS A 315 13.22 10.14 43.92
N ILE A 316 11.98 10.63 43.78
CA ILE A 316 11.34 11.54 44.74
C ILE A 316 11.27 10.90 46.14
N VAL A 317 10.92 9.62 46.25
CA VAL A 317 10.93 8.89 47.53
C VAL A 317 12.34 8.83 48.13
N LYS A 318 13.37 8.52 47.31
CA LYS A 318 14.78 8.47 47.76
C LYS A 318 15.27 9.84 48.26
N VAL A 319 14.96 10.92 47.54
CA VAL A 319 15.30 12.30 47.95
C VAL A 319 14.58 12.68 49.25
N ARG A 320 13.27 12.42 49.36
CA ARG A 320 12.49 12.67 50.58
C ARG A 320 13.04 11.89 51.79
N ALA A 321 13.47 10.64 51.60
CA ALA A 321 14.11 9.86 52.65
C ALA A 321 15.48 10.43 53.05
N LYS A 322 16.28 10.92 52.09
CA LYS A 322 17.59 11.53 52.37
C LYS A 322 17.47 12.86 53.13
N VAL A 323 16.49 13.70 52.78
CA VAL A 323 16.18 14.95 53.51
C VAL A 323 15.69 14.65 54.93
N ARG A 324 14.79 13.66 55.10
CA ARG A 324 14.28 13.26 56.42
C ARG A 324 15.33 12.57 57.31
N GLY A 325 16.44 12.11 56.74
CA GLY A 325 17.54 11.46 57.44
C GLY A 325 18.79 12.34 57.64
N ALA A 326 18.71 13.64 57.31
CA ALA A 326 19.76 14.60 57.65
C ALA A 326 19.45 15.23 59.02
N PRO A 327 20.35 15.14 60.03
CA PRO A 327 20.14 15.81 61.30
C PRO A 327 20.26 17.32 61.11
N ILE A 328 19.28 18.07 61.61
CA ILE A 328 19.36 19.53 61.67
C ILE A 328 20.30 19.88 62.83
N GLY A 329 21.54 20.25 62.49
CA GLY A 329 22.43 20.92 63.43
C GLY A 329 21.92 22.33 63.68
N ILE A 330 21.43 22.58 64.89
CA ILE A 330 21.08 23.91 65.37
C ILE A 330 22.26 24.37 66.22
N ASP A 331 22.98 25.39 65.75
CA ASP A 331 23.88 26.19 66.58
C ASP A 331 23.59 27.67 66.30
N THR A 332 23.26 28.40 67.36
CA THR A 332 23.30 29.87 67.45
C THR A 332 24.78 30.31 67.45
N VAL A 333 25.20 31.51 67.03
CA VAL A 333 24.93 32.87 67.55
C VAL A 333 25.55 33.89 66.54
N ASP A 334 24.89 35.03 66.28
CA ASP A 334 25.31 36.38 65.80
C ASP A 334 26.45 36.54 64.73
N ASP A 335 26.55 37.59 63.88
CA ASP A 335 25.92 38.92 63.84
C ASP A 335 25.95 39.53 62.41
N ASP A 336 25.18 40.62 62.19
CA ASP A 336 25.24 41.66 61.13
C ASP A 336 25.36 41.33 59.61
N PHE A 337 24.38 41.78 58.80
CA PHE A 337 24.50 42.93 57.86
C PHE A 337 23.48 42.93 56.67
N ILE A 338 22.36 43.67 56.88
CA ILE A 338 21.73 44.65 55.94
C ILE A 338 20.95 44.23 54.65
N VAL A 339 19.67 44.68 54.60
CA VAL A 339 18.84 45.12 53.43
C VAL A 339 18.46 44.04 52.37
N SER A 340 17.24 43.85 51.85
CA SER A 340 15.85 44.37 52.02
C SER A 340 14.92 43.53 51.10
N GLU A 341 13.58 43.59 51.01
CA GLU A 341 12.44 44.33 51.62
C GLU A 341 11.17 43.43 51.46
N VAL A 342 10.18 43.38 52.37
CA VAL A 342 8.88 44.13 52.39
C VAL A 342 7.98 43.83 51.16
N GLN A 343 6.68 43.47 51.24
CA GLN A 343 5.67 43.54 52.32
C GLN A 343 4.59 42.41 52.23
N GLU A 344 4.16 41.91 53.40
CA GLU A 344 2.78 41.65 53.93
C GLU A 344 1.65 41.05 53.05
N GLU A 345 1.02 39.95 53.47
CA GLU A 345 -0.28 39.83 54.21
C GLU A 345 -1.47 39.50 53.27
N SER A 346 -2.56 38.84 53.70
CA SER A 346 -3.06 38.54 55.05
C SER A 346 -3.67 37.13 55.18
N LEU A 347 -3.67 36.58 56.40
CA LEU A 347 -4.55 35.47 56.79
C LEU A 347 -6.00 35.97 56.95
N SER A 348 -6.97 35.08 56.78
CA SER A 348 -8.08 34.99 57.73
C SER A 348 -8.44 33.53 58.03
N HIS A 349 -8.89 33.28 59.26
CA HIS A 349 -9.09 31.96 59.85
C HIS A 349 -10.41 31.97 60.64
N GLY A 350 -11.11 30.84 60.67
CA GLY A 350 -12.39 30.63 61.37
C GLY A 350 -13.13 29.46 60.74
N ILE A 351 -13.05 28.21 61.22
CA ILE A 351 -13.36 27.64 62.55
C ILE A 351 -14.88 27.67 62.86
N ASP A 352 -15.47 26.47 62.82
CA ASP A 352 -16.65 25.91 63.52
C ASP A 352 -17.98 26.73 63.57
N ALA A 353 -19.18 26.13 63.54
CA ALA A 353 -19.63 24.92 64.21
C ALA A 353 -21.06 24.50 63.76
N SER A 354 -21.50 23.33 64.26
CA SER A 354 -22.91 22.89 64.41
C SER A 354 -23.70 22.54 63.12
N ASN A 355 -24.29 21.35 62.93
CA ASN A 355 -25.17 20.48 63.74
C ASN A 355 -26.67 20.72 63.45
N GLU A 356 -27.45 19.63 63.49
CA GLU A 356 -28.90 19.51 63.21
C GLU A 356 -29.32 19.66 61.72
N GLY A 357 -30.23 18.87 61.15
CA GLY A 357 -30.87 17.66 61.66
C GLY A 357 -31.87 17.03 60.67
N MET A 358 -32.21 15.76 60.92
CA MET A 358 -33.55 15.14 60.80
C MET A 358 -34.36 15.16 59.47
N GLN A 359 -34.72 13.93 59.02
CA GLN A 359 -35.90 13.58 58.18
C GLN A 359 -35.83 14.02 56.69
N GLY A 360 -36.33 13.26 55.71
CA GLY A 360 -36.93 11.92 55.73
C GLY A 360 -37.27 11.42 54.31
N GLU A 361 -37.53 10.12 54.19
CA GLU A 361 -38.09 9.38 53.04
C GLU A 361 -39.47 9.90 52.53
N PRO A 362 -40.12 9.30 51.48
CA PRO A 362 -39.65 8.81 50.17
C PRO A 362 -40.67 9.15 49.03
N LYS A 363 -40.62 8.38 47.92
CA LYS A 363 -41.55 8.30 46.75
C LYS A 363 -41.27 9.30 45.61
N LEU A 364 -41.40 8.91 44.34
CA LEU A 364 -42.03 7.70 43.76
C LEU A 364 -41.20 7.17 42.58
#